data_AF-A0A1I5BB03-F1
#
_entry.id   AF-A0A1I5BB03-F1
#
_cell.length_a   1.000
_cell.length_b   1.000
_cell.length_c   1.000
_cell.angle_alpha   90.00
_cell.angle_beta   90.00
_cell.angle_gamma   90.00
#
_symmetry.space_group_name_H-M   'P 1'
#
loop_
_entity.id
_entity.type
_entity.pdbx_description
1 polymer ?
#
loop_
_entity_poly.entity_id
_entity_poly.type
_entity_poly.pdbx_seq_one_letter_code
_entity_poly.pdbx_strand_id
1 'polypeptide(L)'
;HGSVESQRPNPYCRAMREKIDSAKGRAIYAQRMGLVEPVFGHTQQRGLRRFTLRGKSKVDTQWKLFCIVHNVAKLQVYGKIAA
;
A
#
# COMPACT_ATOMS: atom_id res chain seq x y z
N HIS A 1 -21.62 -2.53 -7.12
CA HIS A 1 -21.55 -2.26 -5.67
C HIS A 1 -20.09 -2.14 -5.27
N GLY A 2 -19.54 -1.06 -4.73
CA GLY A 2 -20.05 0.28 -4.49
C GLY A 2 -18.83 1.20 -4.41
N SER A 3 -18.86 2.30 -5.15
CA SER A 3 -17.98 3.44 -4.90
C SER A 3 -18.46 4.09 -3.62
N VAL A 4 -17.67 4.02 -2.56
CA VAL A 4 -17.93 4.77 -1.32
C VAL A 4 -17.71 6.25 -1.65
N GLU A 5 -18.77 6.90 -2.12
CA GLU A 5 -18.78 8.34 -2.29
C GLU A 5 -18.66 8.98 -0.91
N SER A 6 -17.54 9.64 -0.66
CA SER A 6 -17.34 10.37 0.59
C SER A 6 -18.41 11.47 0.68
N GLN A 7 -19.23 11.43 1.73
CA GLN A 7 -20.35 12.35 2.02
C GLN A 7 -20.01 13.85 1.96
N ARG A 8 -18.74 14.22 1.87
CA ARG A 8 -18.25 15.56 1.52
C ARG A 8 -17.09 15.43 0.51
N PRO A 9 -17.26 15.80 -0.78
CA PRO A 9 -16.15 15.77 -1.71
C PRO A 9 -15.11 16.80 -1.29
N ASN A 10 -13.96 16.32 -0.79
CA ASN A 10 -12.84 17.20 -0.47
C ASN A 10 -12.32 17.83 -1.79
N PRO A 11 -12.44 19.16 -1.98
CA PRO A 11 -12.05 19.82 -3.23
C PRO A 11 -10.56 19.62 -3.54
N TYR A 12 -9.71 19.45 -2.52
CA TYR A 12 -8.28 19.18 -2.68
C TYR A 12 -7.97 17.79 -3.25
N CYS A 13 -8.93 16.87 -3.23
CA CYS A 13 -8.78 15.51 -3.74
C CYS A 13 -9.46 15.29 -5.09
N ARG A 14 -10.17 16.30 -5.65
CA ARG A 14 -10.94 16.17 -6.90
C ARG A 14 -10.09 15.63 -8.06
N ALA A 15 -8.94 16.24 -8.32
CA ALA A 15 -8.04 15.83 -9.40
C ALA A 15 -7.52 14.39 -9.23
N MET A 16 -7.28 13.95 -8.00
CA MET A 16 -6.87 12.57 -7.72
C MET A 16 -8.02 11.58 -7.97
N ARG A 17 -9.25 11.95 -7.59
CA ARG A 17 -10.45 11.14 -7.84
C ARG A 17 -10.69 11.00 -9.34
N GLU A 18 -10.69 12.09 -10.08
CA GLU A 18 -10.82 12.07 -11.55
C GLU A 18 -9.74 11.21 -12.23
N LYS A 19 -8.49 11.30 -11.75
CA LYS A 19 -7.39 10.47 -12.24
C LYS A 19 -7.63 8.97 -12.00
N ILE A 20 -8.04 8.59 -10.78
CA ILE A 20 -8.33 7.19 -10.41
C ILE A 20 -9.55 6.67 -11.19
N ASP A 21 -10.58 7.50 -11.35
CA ASP A 21 -11.84 7.14 -12.00
C ASP A 21 -11.76 7.15 -13.54
N SER A 22 -10.65 7.56 -14.13
CA SER A 22 -10.40 7.32 -15.56
C SER A 22 -10.29 5.82 -15.85
N ALA A 23 -10.65 5.37 -17.06
CA ALA A 23 -10.55 3.95 -17.43
C ALA A 23 -9.11 3.40 -17.26
N LYS A 24 -8.12 4.19 -17.68
CA LYS A 24 -6.69 3.91 -17.47
C LYS A 24 -6.33 3.89 -15.98
N GLY A 25 -6.83 4.86 -15.21
CA GLY A 25 -6.63 4.95 -13.77
C GLY A 25 -7.15 3.73 -13.02
N ARG A 26 -8.36 3.29 -13.33
CA ARG A 26 -8.95 2.07 -12.75
C ARG A 26 -8.17 0.83 -13.11
N ALA A 27 -7.74 0.67 -14.37
CA ALA A 27 -6.94 -0.48 -14.78
C ALA A 27 -5.60 -0.56 -14.03
N ILE A 28 -4.91 0.57 -13.87
CA ILE A 28 -3.65 0.66 -13.10
C ILE A 28 -3.93 0.45 -11.60
N TYR A 29 -4.98 1.06 -11.06
CA TYR A 29 -5.32 0.95 -9.63
C TYR A 29 -5.72 -0.49 -9.25
N ALA A 30 -6.44 -1.20 -10.11
CA ALA A 30 -6.82 -2.59 -9.90
C ALA A 30 -5.61 -3.53 -9.73
N GLN A 31 -4.48 -3.24 -10.39
CA GLN A 31 -3.23 -4.01 -10.22
C GLN A 31 -2.63 -3.88 -8.82
N ARG A 32 -3.02 -2.87 -8.02
CA ARG A 32 -2.53 -2.69 -6.65
C ARG A 32 -2.98 -3.80 -5.71
N MET A 33 -4.12 -4.44 -6.00
CA MET A 33 -4.66 -5.56 -5.21
C MET A 33 -3.66 -6.71 -5.09
N GLY A 34 -2.92 -7.02 -6.17
CA GLY A 34 -1.94 -8.10 -6.16
C GLY A 34 -0.54 -7.68 -5.69
N LEU A 35 -0.23 -6.38 -5.70
CA LEU A 35 1.14 -5.89 -5.49
C LEU A 35 1.33 -5.22 -4.14
N VAL A 36 0.45 -4.28 -3.80
CA VAL A 36 0.67 -3.32 -2.71
C VAL A 36 -0.14 -3.67 -1.46
N GLU A 37 -1.35 -4.21 -1.62
CA GLU A 37 -2.20 -4.63 -0.50
C GLU A 37 -1.54 -5.71 0.40
N PRO A 38 -0.84 -6.73 -0.13
CA PRO A 38 -0.15 -7.71 0.72
C PRO A 38 0.98 -7.09 1.56
N VAL A 39 1.67 -6.07 1.03
CA VAL A 39 2.72 -5.35 1.75
C VAL A 39 2.12 -4.60 2.93
N PHE A 40 1.01 -3.88 2.72
CA PHE A 40 0.33 -3.15 3.78
C PHE A 40 -0.25 -4.09 4.85
N GLY A 41 -0.96 -5.16 4.44
CA GLY A 41 -1.53 -6.13 5.37
C GLY A 41 -0.45 -6.78 6.24
N HIS A 42 0.65 -7.23 5.63
CA HIS A 42 1.75 -7.85 6.36
C HIS A 42 2.49 -6.86 7.29
N THR A 43 2.64 -5.62 6.87
CA THR A 43 3.23 -4.54 7.68
C THR A 43 2.39 -4.24 8.92
N GLN A 44 1.07 -4.23 8.78
CA GLN A 44 0.14 -4.07 9.91
C GLN A 44 0.16 -5.26 10.86
N GLN A 45 0.22 -6.50 10.34
CA GLN A 45 0.36 -7.71 11.16
C GLN A 45 1.66 -7.71 11.99
N ARG A 46 2.73 -7.09 11.48
CA ARG A 46 4.00 -6.91 12.18
C ARG A 46 4.05 -5.68 13.09
N GLY A 47 2.90 -5.05 13.33
CA GLY A 47 2.75 -4.01 14.35
C GLY A 47 2.89 -2.56 13.85
N LEU A 48 3.18 -2.32 12.57
CA LEU A 48 3.21 -0.95 12.03
C LEU A 48 1.81 -0.54 11.55
N ARG A 49 0.96 -0.15 12.50
CA ARG A 49 -0.34 0.48 12.21
C ARG A 49 -0.24 1.99 11.97
N ARG A 50 0.80 2.62 12.50
CA ARG A 50 1.16 4.03 12.30
C ARG A 50 2.67 4.17 12.34
N PHE A 51 3.21 5.15 11.64
CA PHE A 51 4.61 5.50 11.80
C PHE A 51 4.85 6.01 13.22
N THR A 52 5.89 5.48 13.88
CA THR A 52 6.25 5.87 15.25
C THR A 52 7.28 6.98 15.28
N LEU A 53 7.96 7.21 14.15
CA LEU A 53 8.96 8.27 13.98
C LEU A 53 8.35 9.51 13.32
N ARG A 54 8.99 10.66 13.53
CA ARG A 54 8.66 11.95 12.89
C ARG A 54 9.80 12.42 12.00
N GLY A 55 9.43 13.08 10.90
CA GLY A 55 10.37 13.56 9.88
C GLY A 55 10.55 12.56 8.73
N LYS A 56 10.61 13.10 7.51
CA LYS A 56 10.62 12.31 6.25
C LYS A 56 11.70 11.24 6.23
N SER A 57 12.94 11.59 6.59
CA SER A 57 14.07 10.65 6.57
C SER A 57 13.86 9.47 7.54
N LYS A 58 13.42 9.73 8.77
CA LYS A 58 13.21 8.68 9.76
C LYS A 58 12.05 7.76 9.38
N VAL A 59 10.95 8.33 8.90
CA VAL A 59 9.79 7.57 8.42
C VAL A 59 10.15 6.72 7.20
N ASP A 60 10.94 7.24 6.26
CA ASP A 60 11.43 6.50 5.10
C ASP A 60 12.30 5.30 5.50
N THR A 61 13.24 5.49 6.44
CA THR A 61 14.03 4.38 7.00
C THR A 61 13.15 3.34 7.67
N GLN A 62 12.18 3.76 8.49
CA GLN A 62 11.21 2.84 9.13
C GLN A 62 10.43 2.06 8.08
N TRP A 63 9.91 2.72 7.05
CA TRP A 63 9.15 2.08 5.98
C TRP A 63 9.99 1.02 5.24
N LYS A 64 11.22 1.37 4.84
CA LYS A 64 12.14 0.45 4.16
C LYS A 64 12.45 -0.79 5.00
N LEU A 65 12.65 -0.64 6.31
CA LEU A 65 12.89 -1.77 7.20
C LEU A 65 11.71 -2.76 7.19
N PHE A 66 10.47 -2.26 7.28
CA PHE A 66 9.27 -3.10 7.19
C PHE A 66 9.14 -3.78 5.81
N CYS A 67 9.48 -3.09 4.72
CA CYS A 67 9.52 -3.68 3.38
C CYS A 67 10.56 -4.82 3.27
N ILE A 68 11.75 -4.65 3.85
CA ILE A 68 12.78 -5.72 3.87
C ILE A 68 12.25 -6.94 4.61
N VAL A 69 11.66 -6.73 5.79
CA VAL A 69 11.08 -7.80 6.60
C VAL A 69 9.95 -8.52 5.83
N HIS A 70 9.12 -7.78 5.09
CA HIS A 70 8.11 -8.37 4.20
C HIS A 70 8.75 -9.23 3.11
N ASN A 71 9.75 -8.72 2.41
CA ASN A 71 10.43 -9.42 1.31
C ASN A 71 11.14 -10.69 1.80
N VAL A 72 11.83 -10.65 2.94
CA VAL A 72 12.50 -11.83 3.53
C VAL A 72 11.49 -12.91 3.88
N ALA A 73 10.34 -12.55 4.45
CA ALA A 73 9.30 -13.53 4.74
C ALA A 73 8.72 -14.17 3.47
N LYS A 74 8.56 -13.38 2.38
CA LYS A 74 8.19 -13.92 1.07
C LYS A 74 9.24 -14.91 0.58
N LEU A 75 10.53 -14.59 0.66
CA LEU A 75 11.61 -15.51 0.29
C LEU A 75 11.59 -16.79 1.13
N GLN A 76 11.30 -16.72 2.42
CA GLN A 76 11.20 -17.91 3.27
C GLN A 76 10.04 -18.84 2.87
N VAL A 77 8.90 -18.26 2.48
CA VAL A 77 7.69 -19.03 2.11
C VAL A 77 7.80 -19.60 0.70
N TYR A 78 8.24 -18.79 -0.27
CA TYR A 78 8.26 -19.16 -1.69
C TYR A 78 9.63 -19.66 -2.17
N GLY A 79 10.72 -19.34 -1.49
CA GLY A 79 12.06 -19.81 -1.83
C GLY A 79 12.24 -21.32 -1.68
N LYS A 80 11.43 -21.95 -0.81
CA LYS A 80 11.37 -23.42 -0.68
C LYS A 80 10.62 -24.12 -1.81
N ILE A 81 9.84 -23.39 -2.61
CA ILE A 81 9.06 -23.93 -3.74
C ILE A 81 9.89 -23.93 -5.03
N ALA A 82 10.92 -23.08 -5.08
CA ALA A 82 11.81 -22.92 -6.24
C ALA A 82 13.11 -23.76 -6.14
N ALA A 83 13.32 -24.48 -5.03
CA ALA A 83 14.45 -25.37 -4.78
C ALA A 83 13.98 -26.82 -4.73
#